data_AF-A0AAD4XC63-F1
#
_entry.id   AF-A0AAD4XC63-F1
#
_cell.length_a   1.000
_cell.length_b   1.000
_cell.length_c   1.000
_cell.angle_alpha   90.00
_cell.angle_beta   90.00
_cell.angle_gamma   90.00
#
_symmetry.space_group_name_H-M   'P 1'
#
loop_
_entity.id
_entity.type
_entity.pdbx_description
1 polymer ?
#
loop_
_entity_poly.entity_id
_entity_poly.type
_entity_poly.pdbx_seq_one_letter_code
_entity_poly.pdbx_strand_id
1 'polypeptide(L)'
;MAKLSIFSAIFVVIMVSSMVVDARRLINTGGLNVFSDDSTGGVNVISNSNTDGVNVVSNGNTGGVNALSNGNTGGVNALSNGNTGGVNALSNGNTGGVNALSNGNTGGVNVLSNGNSGGVNALSNGNSGGVNVGSDNKAGGVNVFNRG
;
A
#
# COMPACT_ATOMS: atom_id res chain seq x y z
N MET A 1 19.68 47.29 -29.09
CA MET A 1 19.73 45.87 -29.50
C MET A 1 19.77 44.87 -28.33
N ALA A 2 20.33 45.20 -27.15
CA ALA A 2 20.40 44.26 -26.01
C ALA A 2 19.04 43.81 -25.42
N LYS A 3 18.02 44.68 -25.41
CA LYS A 3 16.69 44.33 -24.85
C LYS A 3 15.98 43.21 -25.62
N LEU A 4 16.10 43.12 -26.94
CA LEU A 4 15.42 42.08 -27.73
C LEU A 4 16.07 40.70 -27.53
N SER A 5 17.39 40.68 -27.29
CA SER A 5 18.16 39.48 -26.92
C SER A 5 17.74 38.94 -25.54
N ILE A 6 17.49 39.81 -24.55
CA ILE A 6 17.08 39.37 -23.20
C ILE A 6 15.69 38.71 -23.21
N PHE A 7 14.72 39.28 -23.93
CA PHE A 7 13.37 38.70 -24.02
C PHE A 7 13.38 37.33 -24.72
N SER A 8 14.16 37.19 -25.79
CA SER A 8 14.34 35.92 -26.48
C SER A 8 15.03 34.88 -25.58
N ALA A 9 16.04 35.26 -24.79
CA ALA A 9 16.72 34.35 -23.89
C ALA A 9 15.80 33.88 -22.75
N ILE A 10 15.03 34.79 -22.15
CA ILE A 10 14.05 34.46 -21.10
C ILE A 10 12.99 33.49 -21.65
N PHE A 11 12.50 33.72 -22.87
CA PHE A 11 11.53 32.82 -23.50
C PHE A 11 12.07 31.40 -23.69
N VAL A 12 13.31 31.27 -24.16
CA VAL A 12 13.98 29.96 -24.32
C VAL A 12 14.17 29.26 -22.98
N VAL A 13 14.60 29.98 -21.93
CA VAL A 13 14.77 29.39 -20.59
C VAL A 13 13.44 28.87 -20.06
N ILE A 14 12.36 29.66 -20.16
CA ILE A 14 11.02 29.23 -19.72
C ILE A 14 10.57 28.01 -20.52
N MET A 15 10.73 28.01 -21.84
CA MET A 15 10.37 26.87 -22.68
C MET A 15 11.11 25.59 -22.27
N VAL A 16 12.44 25.66 -22.13
CA VAL A 16 13.25 24.51 -21.73
C VAL A 16 12.88 24.05 -20.31
N SER A 17 12.67 24.97 -19.37
CA SER A 17 12.23 24.64 -18.01
C SER A 17 10.88 23.92 -18.02
N SER A 18 9.89 24.39 -18.78
CA SER A 18 8.59 23.73 -18.91
C SER A 18 8.70 22.34 -19.52
N MET A 19 9.50 22.17 -20.59
CA MET A 19 9.73 20.86 -21.20
C MET A 19 10.37 19.86 -20.22
N VAL A 20 11.33 20.31 -19.40
CA VAL A 20 11.95 19.47 -18.38
C VAL A 20 10.95 19.05 -17.30
N VAL A 21 10.05 19.96 -16.89
CA VAL A 21 8.99 19.66 -15.92
C VAL A 21 7.99 18.64 -16.50
N ASP A 22 7.58 18.80 -17.75
CA ASP A 22 6.65 17.89 -18.41
C ASP A 22 7.25 16.49 -18.58
N ALA A 23 8.52 16.41 -18.97
CA ALA A 23 9.24 15.15 -19.08
C ALA A 23 9.33 14.42 -17.72
N ARG A 24 9.59 15.15 -16.63
CA ARG A 24 9.59 14.59 -15.25
C ARG A 24 8.21 14.07 -14.85
N ARG A 25 7.14 14.82 -15.13
CA ARG A 25 5.76 14.40 -14.81
C ARG A 25 5.36 13.14 -15.56
N LEU A 26 5.73 13.03 -16.84
CA LEU A 26 5.43 11.88 -17.68
C LEU A 26 6.12 10.60 -17.19
N ILE A 27 7.34 10.70 -16.67
CA ILE A 27 8.06 9.55 -16.10
C ILE A 27 7.43 9.11 -14.78
N ASN A 28 7.00 10.05 -13.94
CA ASN A 28 6.46 9.74 -12.61
C ASN A 28 4.99 9.29 -12.61
N THR A 29 4.29 9.40 -13.74
CA THR A 29 2.85 9.13 -13.85
C THR A 29 2.56 8.07 -14.91
N GLY A 30 2.12 6.87 -14.51
CA GLY A 30 1.64 5.84 -15.45
C GLY A 30 2.71 5.26 -16.38
N GLY A 31 4.00 5.42 -16.06
CA GLY A 31 5.10 4.88 -16.86
C GLY A 31 5.20 3.35 -16.81
N LEU A 32 5.77 2.74 -17.85
CA LEU A 32 6.04 1.29 -17.85
C LEU A 32 7.06 0.90 -16.78
N ASN A 33 8.15 1.65 -16.68
CA ASN A 33 9.20 1.48 -15.69
C ASN A 33 9.50 2.84 -15.04
N VAL A 34 9.23 2.97 -13.75
CA VAL A 34 9.35 4.23 -13.02
C VAL A 34 10.37 4.07 -11.89
N PHE A 35 11.32 4.99 -11.81
CA PHE A 35 12.30 5.12 -10.74
C PHE A 35 12.30 6.57 -10.24
N SER A 36 11.64 6.79 -9.10
CA SER A 36 11.32 8.13 -8.61
C SER A 36 11.21 8.14 -7.10
N ASP A 37 11.37 9.30 -6.46
CA ASP A 37 11.04 9.40 -5.03
C ASP A 37 9.55 9.15 -4.81
N ASP A 38 8.71 9.79 -5.61
CA ASP A 38 7.25 9.61 -5.59
C ASP A 38 6.73 9.32 -7.01
N SER A 39 5.76 8.41 -7.08
CA SER A 39 5.10 8.05 -8.34
C SER A 39 3.58 7.88 -8.16
N THR A 40 2.85 8.03 -9.26
CA THR A 40 1.42 7.74 -9.35
C THR A 40 1.17 6.82 -10.55
N GLY A 41 0.74 5.59 -10.28
CA GLY A 41 0.52 4.57 -11.28
C GLY A 41 1.81 4.05 -11.89
N GLY A 42 1.64 3.22 -12.90
CA GLY A 42 2.74 2.58 -13.63
C GLY A 42 2.70 1.07 -13.50
N VAL A 43 3.45 0.40 -14.38
CA VAL A 43 3.45 -1.06 -14.43
C VAL A 43 4.51 -1.63 -13.50
N ASN A 44 5.75 -1.16 -13.61
CA ASN A 44 6.86 -1.55 -12.73
C ASN A 44 7.41 -0.29 -12.06
N VAL A 45 7.17 -0.15 -10.76
CA VAL A 45 7.52 1.07 -10.02
C VAL A 45 8.48 0.72 -8.89
N ILE A 46 9.58 1.46 -8.81
CA ILE A 46 10.49 1.48 -7.67
C ILE A 46 10.52 2.93 -7.16
N SER A 47 10.00 3.15 -5.95
CA SER A 47 9.94 4.49 -5.38
C SER A 47 10.00 4.54 -3.85
N ASN A 48 10.14 5.72 -3.25
CA ASN A 48 9.93 5.85 -1.81
C ASN A 48 8.44 5.78 -1.50
N SER A 49 7.62 6.51 -2.24
CA SER A 49 6.16 6.47 -2.13
C SER A 49 5.50 6.21 -3.47
N ASN A 50 4.41 5.46 -3.46
CA ASN A 50 3.63 5.22 -4.66
C ASN A 50 2.13 5.25 -4.40
N THR A 51 1.39 5.83 -5.35
CA THR A 51 -0.07 5.77 -5.39
C THR A 51 -0.49 4.99 -6.63
N ASP A 52 -1.02 3.79 -6.43
CA ASP A 52 -1.50 2.86 -7.47
C ASP A 52 -0.41 2.34 -8.42
N GLY A 53 -0.65 1.20 -9.06
CA GLY A 53 0.30 0.56 -9.97
C GLY A 53 0.16 -0.95 -9.98
N VAL A 54 0.83 -1.60 -10.93
CA VAL A 54 0.69 -3.06 -11.10
C VAL A 54 1.69 -3.82 -10.25
N ASN A 55 2.98 -3.54 -10.39
CA ASN A 55 4.07 -4.15 -9.63
C ASN A 55 4.90 -3.05 -8.97
N VAL A 56 4.74 -2.90 -7.66
CA VAL A 56 5.30 -1.78 -6.91
C VAL A 56 6.24 -2.30 -5.83
N VAL A 57 7.45 -1.74 -5.78
CA VAL A 57 8.36 -1.85 -4.64
C VAL A 57 8.56 -0.46 -4.08
N SER A 58 8.16 -0.24 -2.82
CA SER A 58 8.27 1.08 -2.20
C SER A 58 8.41 1.06 -0.69
N ASN A 59 8.76 2.16 -0.05
CA ASN A 59 8.64 2.27 1.40
C ASN A 59 7.16 2.39 1.81
N GLY A 60 6.39 3.21 1.09
CA GLY A 60 4.96 3.40 1.29
C GLY A 60 4.17 3.23 -0.01
N ASN A 61 3.12 2.42 0.03
CA ASN A 61 2.24 2.22 -1.11
C ASN A 61 0.77 2.42 -0.73
N THR A 62 0.01 3.10 -1.59
CA THR A 62 -1.44 3.20 -1.51
C THR A 62 -2.06 2.59 -2.77
N GLY A 63 -2.83 1.52 -2.64
CA GLY A 63 -3.52 0.86 -3.76
C GLY A 63 -2.65 -0.09 -4.57
N GLY A 64 -2.98 -0.29 -5.85
CA GLY A 64 -2.24 -1.17 -6.75
C GLY A 64 -2.57 -2.66 -6.65
N VAL A 65 -1.98 -3.43 -7.57
CA VAL A 65 -2.25 -4.86 -7.74
C VAL A 65 -1.30 -5.70 -6.91
N ASN A 66 0.01 -5.58 -7.13
CA ASN A 66 1.04 -6.28 -6.39
C ASN A 66 2.01 -5.26 -5.78
N ALA A 67 2.07 -5.23 -4.45
CA ALA A 67 2.89 -4.27 -3.74
C ALA A 67 3.74 -4.94 -2.67
N LEU A 68 5.04 -4.67 -2.73
CA LEU A 68 6.00 -4.95 -1.67
C LEU A 68 6.38 -3.62 -1.02
N SER A 69 6.05 -3.45 0.26
CA SER A 69 6.37 -2.20 0.95
C SER A 69 6.58 -2.32 2.44
N ASN A 70 7.15 -1.30 3.09
CA ASN A 70 7.17 -1.26 4.55
C ASN A 70 5.75 -1.00 5.09
N GLY A 71 5.05 -0.02 4.50
CA GLY A 71 3.65 0.28 4.77
C GLY A 71 2.79 0.18 3.53
N ASN A 72 1.62 -0.46 3.65
CA ASN A 72 0.65 -0.54 2.57
C ASN A 72 -0.75 -0.10 3.05
N THR A 73 -1.44 0.67 2.22
CA THR A 73 -2.86 0.98 2.39
C THR A 73 -3.64 0.48 1.17
N GLY A 74 -4.47 -0.53 1.35
CA GLY A 74 -5.29 -1.11 0.30
C GLY A 74 -4.54 -2.05 -0.65
N GLY A 75 -5.00 -2.08 -1.90
CA GLY A 75 -4.45 -2.93 -2.95
C GLY A 75 -4.97 -4.36 -2.96
N VAL A 76 -4.59 -5.12 -4.00
CA VAL A 76 -5.06 -6.50 -4.20
C VAL A 76 -4.16 -7.49 -3.46
N ASN A 77 -2.86 -7.48 -3.74
CA ASN A 77 -1.86 -8.34 -3.11
C ASN A 77 -0.77 -7.47 -2.49
N ALA A 78 -0.68 -7.51 -1.17
CA ALA A 78 0.24 -6.68 -0.41
C ALA A 78 1.10 -7.53 0.51
N LEU A 79 2.41 -7.39 0.37
CA LEU A 79 3.41 -7.89 1.31
C LEU A 79 4.05 -6.70 2.02
N SER A 80 3.83 -6.58 3.33
CA SER A 80 4.36 -5.42 4.07
C SER A 80 4.66 -5.66 5.54
N ASN A 81 5.36 -4.72 6.19
CA ASN A 81 5.46 -4.76 7.65
C ASN A 81 4.11 -4.36 8.29
N GLY A 82 3.49 -3.30 7.77
CA GLY A 82 2.16 -2.85 8.17
C GLY A 82 1.21 -2.77 6.97
N ASN A 83 0.00 -3.28 7.13
CA ASN A 83 -1.07 -3.16 6.14
C ASN A 83 -2.33 -2.55 6.76
N THR A 84 -2.98 -1.66 6.03
CA THR A 84 -4.34 -1.18 6.31
C THR A 84 -5.23 -1.53 5.11
N GLY A 85 -6.12 -2.51 5.29
CA GLY A 85 -7.07 -2.96 4.29
C GLY A 85 -6.47 -3.90 3.23
N GLY A 86 -7.03 -3.83 2.02
CA GLY A 86 -6.62 -4.66 0.89
C GLY A 86 -7.32 -6.03 0.83
N VAL A 87 -7.13 -6.72 -0.28
CA VAL A 87 -7.80 -8.02 -0.53
C VAL A 87 -7.00 -9.16 0.08
N ASN A 88 -5.73 -9.33 -0.32
CA ASN A 88 -4.81 -10.33 0.19
C ASN A 88 -3.61 -9.63 0.81
N ALA A 89 -3.50 -9.73 2.13
CA ALA A 89 -2.47 -9.05 2.90
C ALA A 89 -1.63 -10.05 3.68
N LEU A 90 -0.32 -10.02 3.47
CA LEU A 90 0.65 -10.69 4.32
C LEU A 90 1.49 -9.62 5.03
N SER A 91 1.38 -9.53 6.35
CA SER A 91 2.11 -8.51 7.10
C SER A 91 2.44 -8.87 8.54
N ASN A 92 3.32 -8.10 9.19
CA ASN A 92 3.51 -8.25 10.63
C ASN A 92 2.29 -7.71 11.39
N GLY A 93 1.80 -6.53 11.01
CA GLY A 93 0.58 -5.93 11.52
C GLY A 93 -0.42 -5.66 10.41
N ASN A 94 -1.69 -6.04 10.61
CA ASN A 94 -2.78 -5.71 9.69
C ASN A 94 -3.95 -5.05 10.42
N THR A 95 -4.56 -4.07 9.75
CA THR A 95 -5.82 -3.43 10.15
C THR A 95 -6.83 -3.59 9.03
N GLY A 96 -7.82 -4.46 9.20
CA GLY A 96 -8.86 -4.73 8.21
C GLY A 96 -8.41 -5.65 7.07
N GLY A 97 -9.12 -5.56 5.94
CA GLY A 97 -8.88 -6.38 4.76
C GLY A 97 -9.74 -7.64 4.68
N VAL A 98 -9.59 -8.39 3.57
CA VAL A 98 -10.49 -9.53 3.24
C VAL A 98 -9.86 -10.90 3.48
N ASN A 99 -8.56 -11.05 3.24
CA ASN A 99 -7.78 -12.24 3.54
C ASN A 99 -6.47 -11.76 4.15
N ALA A 100 -6.36 -11.88 5.46
CA ALA A 100 -5.22 -11.35 6.22
C ALA A 100 -4.43 -12.49 6.84
N LEU A 101 -3.12 -12.51 6.58
CA LEU A 101 -2.17 -13.34 7.32
C LEU A 101 -1.18 -12.42 8.04
N SER A 102 -1.18 -12.43 9.38
CA SER A 102 -0.29 -11.56 10.14
C SER A 102 0.11 -12.04 11.52
N ASN A 103 1.10 -11.39 12.14
CA ASN A 103 1.38 -11.63 13.56
C ASN A 103 0.31 -11.00 14.44
N GLY A 104 -0.06 -9.75 14.15
CA GLY A 104 -1.13 -9.02 14.82
C GLY A 104 -2.16 -8.53 13.81
N ASN A 105 -3.44 -8.69 14.14
CA ASN A 105 -4.52 -8.21 13.28
C ASN A 105 -5.61 -7.48 14.08
N THR A 106 -6.16 -6.41 13.50
CA THR A 106 -7.33 -5.70 14.03
C THR A 106 -8.42 -5.66 12.95
N GLY A 107 -9.54 -6.34 13.17
CA GLY A 107 -10.68 -6.36 12.25
C GLY A 107 -10.45 -7.19 10.98
N GLY A 108 -11.26 -6.99 9.96
CA GLY A 108 -11.14 -7.71 8.68
C GLY A 108 -11.92 -9.01 8.61
N VAL A 109 -11.84 -9.66 7.46
CA VAL A 109 -12.51 -10.92 7.12
C VAL A 109 -11.43 -11.98 6.86
N ASN A 110 -11.74 -13.26 7.09
CA ASN A 110 -10.86 -14.41 6.84
C ASN A 110 -9.42 -14.16 7.33
N VAL A 111 -9.30 -14.02 8.64
CA VAL A 111 -8.05 -13.65 9.30
C VAL A 111 -7.35 -14.90 9.81
N LEU A 112 -6.06 -15.01 9.55
CA LEU A 112 -5.16 -15.93 10.24
C LEU A 112 -4.07 -15.11 10.93
N SER A 113 -3.99 -15.17 12.26
CA SER A 113 -2.96 -14.44 12.98
C SER A 113 -2.52 -15.05 14.31
N ASN A 114 -1.39 -14.61 14.86
CA ASN A 114 -1.03 -15.00 16.23
C ASN A 114 -1.93 -14.30 17.26
N GLY A 115 -2.14 -12.99 17.10
CA GLY A 115 -3.05 -12.18 17.89
C GLY A 115 -4.08 -11.49 17.01
N ASN A 116 -5.35 -11.53 17.41
CA ASN A 116 -6.44 -10.90 16.68
C ASN A 116 -7.37 -10.10 17.60
N SER A 117 -7.80 -8.92 17.15
CA SER A 117 -8.81 -8.10 17.80
C SER A 117 -9.96 -7.85 16.82
N GLY A 118 -11.11 -8.49 17.05
CA GLY A 118 -12.30 -8.36 16.21
C GLY A 118 -12.23 -9.08 14.86
N GLY A 119 -13.08 -8.69 13.91
CA GLY A 119 -13.14 -9.32 12.59
C GLY A 119 -14.11 -10.49 12.48
N VAL A 120 -14.17 -11.08 11.28
CA VAL A 120 -15.10 -12.14 10.90
C VAL A 120 -14.34 -13.33 10.32
N ASN A 121 -14.68 -14.55 10.73
CA ASN A 121 -14.00 -15.78 10.33
C ASN A 121 -12.50 -15.69 10.66
N ALA A 122 -12.21 -15.53 11.95
CA ALA A 122 -10.84 -15.37 12.42
C ALA A 122 -10.31 -16.67 13.04
N LEU A 123 -9.04 -16.94 12.78
CA LEU A 123 -8.29 -18.03 13.35
C LEU A 123 -7.03 -17.46 14.00
N SER A 124 -6.91 -17.58 15.32
CA SER A 124 -5.72 -17.08 16.01
C SER A 124 -5.32 -17.86 17.27
N ASN A 125 -4.13 -17.60 17.80
CA ASN A 125 -3.72 -18.17 19.10
C ASN A 125 -4.35 -17.37 20.24
N GLY A 126 -4.31 -16.04 20.15
CA GLY A 126 -4.99 -15.11 21.06
C GLY A 126 -6.03 -14.27 20.32
N ASN A 127 -7.23 -14.16 20.88
CA ASN A 127 -8.32 -13.39 20.28
C ASN A 127 -9.09 -12.53 21.30
N SER A 128 -9.43 -11.31 20.90
CA SER A 128 -10.38 -10.44 21.61
C SER A 128 -11.53 -10.03 20.68
N GLY A 129 -12.76 -10.49 20.94
CA GLY A 129 -13.96 -10.14 20.17
C GLY A 129 -14.04 -10.77 18.77
N GLY A 130 -14.99 -10.30 17.94
CA GLY A 130 -15.19 -10.81 16.58
C GLY A 130 -16.32 -11.85 16.45
N VAL A 131 -16.53 -12.33 15.22
CA VAL A 131 -17.62 -13.25 14.85
C VAL A 131 -17.05 -14.48 14.14
N ASN A 132 -17.51 -15.67 14.52
CA ASN A 132 -17.05 -16.96 13.99
C ASN A 132 -15.53 -17.10 14.16
N VAL A 133 -15.10 -17.27 15.40
CA VAL A 133 -13.67 -17.28 15.76
C VAL A 133 -13.25 -18.64 16.27
N GLY A 134 -12.10 -19.13 15.82
CA GLY A 134 -11.37 -20.23 16.45
C GLY A 134 -10.10 -19.72 17.14
N SER A 135 -9.98 -19.87 18.46
CA SER A 135 -8.73 -19.52 19.16
C SER A 135 -8.41 -20.34 20.39
N ASP A 136 -7.12 -20.40 20.75
CA ASP A 136 -6.64 -21.12 21.94
C ASP A 136 -6.93 -20.31 23.22
N ASN A 137 -6.72 -18.99 23.15
CA ASN A 137 -7.05 -18.03 24.20
C ASN A 137 -8.04 -16.99 23.66
N LYS A 138 -9.12 -16.73 24.41
CA LYS A 138 -10.19 -15.83 23.96
C LYS A 138 -10.73 -14.90 25.06
N ALA A 139 -11.09 -13.69 24.64
CA ALA A 139 -11.90 -12.76 25.42
C ALA A 139 -13.06 -12.25 24.55
N GLY A 140 -14.30 -12.66 24.88
CA GLY A 140 -15.51 -12.22 24.17
C GLY A 140 -15.66 -12.76 22.74
N GLY A 141 -16.60 -12.17 21.99
CA GLY A 141 -16.95 -12.53 20.61
C GLY A 141 -18.24 -13.36 20.49
N VAL A 142 -18.68 -13.56 19.25
CA VAL A 142 -19.89 -14.32 18.88
C VAL A 142 -19.47 -15.57 18.09
N ASN A 143 -20.05 -16.73 18.42
CA ASN A 143 -19.71 -18.03 17.80
C ASN A 143 -18.20 -18.34 17.90
N VAL A 144 -17.69 -18.39 19.12
CA VAL A 144 -16.25 -18.60 19.36
C VAL A 144 -15.96 -20.00 19.89
N PHE A 145 -15.12 -20.75 19.19
CA PHE A 145 -14.72 -22.11 19.50
C PHE A 145 -13.27 -22.17 19.99
N ASN A 146 -13.00 -23.05 20.95
CA ASN A 146 -11.63 -23.33 21.40
C ASN A 146 -10.99 -24.36 20.46
N ARG A 147 -9.70 -24.23 20.14
CA ARG A 147 -9.01 -25.16 19.22
C ARG A 147 -8.27 -26.31 19.90
N GLY A 148 -7.97 -26.19 21.20
CA GLY A 148 -7.34 -27.25 22.00
C GLY A 148 -5.82 -27.23 21.92
#